data_AF-A0A7X0NH04-F1
#
_entry.id   AF-A0A7X0NH04-F1
#
_cell.length_a   1.000
_cell.length_b   1.000
_cell.length_c   1.000
_cell.angle_alpha   90.00
_cell.angle_beta   90.00
_cell.angle_gamma   90.00
#
_symmetry.space_group_name_H-M   'P 1'
#
loop_
_entity.id
_entity.type
_entity.pdbx_description
1 polymer ?
#
loop_
_entity_poly.entity_id
_entity_poly.type
_entity_poly.pdbx_seq_one_letter_code
_entity_poly.pdbx_strand_id
1 'polypeptide(L)' 'MKYVLLLALISVLSNVSFAKSKQITITKKSCATVTTKINTINKKMRNQYSAKQGESYRKKLRKLYKKENQCHKKRFKTK' A
#
# COMPACT_ATOMS: atom_id res chain seq x y z
N MET A 1 28.93 -39.18 -16.26
CA MET A 1 28.18 -38.09 -16.95
C MET A 1 26.71 -37.92 -16.50
N LYS A 2 26.10 -38.83 -15.73
CA LYS A 2 24.66 -38.74 -15.37
C LYS A 2 24.36 -37.72 -14.25
N TYR A 3 25.33 -37.46 -13.36
CA TYR A 3 25.18 -36.57 -12.21
C TYR A 3 25.39 -35.09 -12.52
N VAL A 4 26.02 -34.77 -13.66
CA VAL A 4 26.29 -33.37 -14.08
C VAL A 4 25.00 -32.67 -14.51
N LEU A 5 24.11 -33.40 -15.20
CA LEU A 5 22.78 -32.92 -15.58
C LEU A 5 21.86 -32.69 -14.37
N LEU A 6 22.03 -33.47 -13.30
CA LEU A 6 21.25 -33.35 -12.07
C LEU A 6 21.66 -32.14 -11.23
N LEU A 7 22.96 -31.82 -11.19
CA LEU A 7 23.49 -30.62 -10.53
C LEU A 7 23.07 -29.32 -11.22
N ALA A 8 22.92 -29.33 -12.54
CA ALA A 8 22.48 -28.17 -13.31
C ALA A 8 20.99 -27.83 -13.11
N LEU A 9 20.15 -28.79 -12.72
CA LEU A 9 18.71 -28.54 -12.50
C LEU A 9 18.43 -27.84 -11.16
N ILE A 10 19.29 -28.06 -10.16
CA ILE A 10 19.10 -27.56 -8.78
C ILE A 10 19.48 -26.08 -8.65
N SER A 11 20.36 -25.57 -9.51
CA SER A 11 20.84 -24.18 -9.47
C SER A 11 19.84 -23.14 -9.98
N VAL A 12 18.72 -23.55 -10.60
CA VAL A 12 17.71 -22.62 -11.14
C VAL A 12 16.70 -22.17 -10.06
N LEU A 13 16.59 -22.89 -8.95
CA LEU A 13 15.59 -22.62 -7.90
C LEU A 13 16.03 -21.62 -6.81
N SER A 14 17.29 -21.20 -6.79
CA SER A 14 17.85 -20.39 -5.69
C SER A 14 17.65 -18.88 -5.81
N ASN A 15 17.01 -18.38 -6.88
CA ASN A 15 16.84 -16.93 -7.10
C ASN A 15 15.43 -16.39 -6.80
N VAL A 16 14.68 -16.99 -5.89
CA VAL A 16 13.45 -16.38 -5.35
C VAL A 16 13.82 -15.27 -4.35
N SER A 17 14.25 -14.13 -4.88
CA SER A 17 14.42 -12.91 -4.10
C SER A 17 13.02 -12.39 -3.71
N PHE A 18 12.55 -12.80 -2.53
CA PHE A 18 11.37 -12.21 -1.93
C PHE A 18 11.68 -10.75 -1.60
N ALA A 19 11.26 -9.85 -2.49
CA ALA A 19 11.33 -8.42 -2.23
C ALA A 19 10.58 -8.13 -0.92
N LYS A 20 11.33 -7.91 0.16
CA LYS A 20 10.80 -7.54 1.48
C LYS A 20 10.02 -6.25 1.29
N SER A 21 8.70 -6.37 1.18
CA SER A 21 7.79 -5.24 1.05
C SER A 21 8.16 -4.23 2.14
N LYS A 22 8.63 -3.03 1.76
CA LYS A 22 8.96 -1.94 2.69
C LYS A 22 7.86 -1.88 3.74
N GLN A 23 8.18 -2.30 4.97
CA GLN A 23 7.21 -2.35 6.04
C GLN A 23 6.75 -0.92 6.26
N ILE A 24 5.51 -0.63 5.88
CA ILE A 24 4.95 0.70 6.04
C ILE A 24 4.88 0.94 7.54
N THR A 25 5.82 1.72 8.07
CA THR A 25 5.87 2.04 9.50
C THR A 25 4.73 2.97 9.81
N ILE A 26 3.59 2.39 10.20
CA ILE A 26 2.43 3.15 10.65
C ILE A 26 2.73 3.71 12.04
N THR A 27 2.81 5.04 12.14
CA THR A 27 3.02 5.77 13.40
C THR A 27 1.75 6.51 13.83
N LYS A 28 1.58 6.75 15.14
CA LYS A 28 0.46 7.52 15.71
C LYS A 28 0.28 8.88 15.01
N LYS A 29 1.38 9.65 14.85
CA LYS A 29 1.39 10.95 14.14
C LYS A 29 0.85 10.83 12.71
N SER A 30 1.19 9.73 12.03
CA SER A 30 0.76 9.50 10.65
C SER A 30 -0.71 9.10 10.52
N CYS A 31 -1.31 8.55 11.59
CA CYS A 31 -2.72 8.15 11.68
C CYS A 31 -3.66 9.29 12.07
N ALA A 32 -3.17 10.23 12.88
CA ALA A 32 -3.95 11.36 13.39
C ALA A 32 -4.58 12.24 12.29
N THR A 33 -4.05 12.20 11.05
CA THR A 33 -4.53 13.03 9.93
C THR A 33 -5.20 12.23 8.81
N VAL A 34 -5.37 10.91 8.96
CA VAL A 34 -5.85 10.06 7.86
C VAL A 34 -7.30 10.36 7.52
N THR A 35 -8.19 10.39 8.51
CA THR A 35 -9.63 10.66 8.32
C THR A 35 -9.84 12.09 7.80
N THR A 36 -9.15 13.09 8.36
CA THR A 36 -9.12 14.46 7.81
C THR A 36 -8.73 14.51 6.32
N LYS A 37 -7.72 13.73 5.88
CA LYS A 37 -7.31 13.66 4.47
C LYS A 37 -8.36 13.00 3.59
N ILE A 38 -9.00 11.93 4.08
CA ILE A 38 -10.12 11.27 3.40
C ILE A 38 -11.26 12.28 3.19
N ASN A 39 -11.67 12.98 4.25
CA ASN A 39 -12.73 13.99 4.19
C ASN A 39 -12.40 15.12 3.22
N THR A 40 -11.14 15.57 3.19
CA THR A 40 -10.69 16.61 2.25
C THR A 40 -10.84 16.15 0.79
N ILE A 41 -10.46 14.91 0.46
CA ILE A 41 -10.60 14.39 -0.91
C ILE A 41 -12.08 14.15 -1.25
N ASN A 42 -12.86 13.60 -0.32
CA ASN A 42 -14.30 13.42 -0.51
C ASN A 42 -15.01 14.76 -0.75
N LYS A 43 -14.62 15.83 -0.05
CA LYS A 43 -15.12 17.19 -0.32
C LYS A 43 -14.76 17.65 -1.74
N LYS A 44 -13.53 17.43 -2.20
CA LYS A 44 -13.12 17.73 -3.58
C LYS A 44 -13.89 16.91 -4.62
N MET A 45 -14.24 15.67 -4.30
CA MET A 45 -15.07 14.81 -5.16
C MET A 45 -16.56 15.16 -5.17
N ARG A 46 -17.04 16.00 -4.24
CA ARG A 46 -18.42 16.52 -4.28
C ARG A 46 -18.54 17.74 -5.19
N ASN A 47 -17.44 18.42 -5.47
CA ASN A 47 -17.40 19.54 -6.40
C ASN A 47 -17.18 19.04 -7.84
N GLN A 48 -17.25 19.92 -8.84
CA GLN A 48 -16.82 19.55 -10.19
C GLN A 48 -15.32 19.21 -10.22
N TYR A 49 -14.99 18.13 -10.91
CA TYR A 49 -13.61 17.69 -11.15
C TYR A 49 -13.51 17.08 -12.55
N SER A 50 -12.32 17.13 -13.13
CA SER A 50 -12.06 16.47 -14.42
C SER A 50 -11.88 14.96 -14.25
N ALA A 51 -12.08 14.17 -15.30
CA ALA A 51 -11.88 12.72 -15.27
C ALA A 51 -10.50 12.32 -14.70
N LYS A 52 -9.44 13.03 -15.10
CA LYS A 52 -8.06 12.83 -14.61
C LYS A 52 -7.92 13.11 -13.11
N GLN A 53 -8.58 14.15 -12.61
CA GLN A 53 -8.62 14.43 -11.18
C GLN A 53 -9.38 13.34 -10.42
N GLY A 54 -10.51 12.88 -10.96
CA GLY A 54 -11.31 11.80 -10.39
C GLY A 54 -10.51 10.51 -10.19
N GLU A 55 -9.74 10.10 -11.20
CA GLU A 55 -8.87 8.92 -11.10
C GLU A 55 -7.80 9.10 -10.00
N SER A 56 -7.16 10.28 -9.96
CA SER A 56 -6.17 10.61 -8.93
C SER A 56 -6.77 10.58 -7.51
N TYR A 57 -7.98 11.11 -7.34
CA TYR A 57 -8.70 11.09 -6.07
C TYR A 57 -9.04 9.67 -5.63
N ARG A 58 -9.58 8.83 -6.52
CA ARG A 58 -9.86 7.41 -6.24
C ARG A 58 -8.60 6.66 -5.81
N LYS A 59 -7.49 6.85 -6.52
CA LYS A 59 -6.19 6.24 -6.18
C LYS A 59 -5.68 6.69 -4.81
N LYS A 60 -5.83 7.97 -4.47
CA LYS A 60 -5.45 8.52 -3.15
C LYS A 60 -6.36 7.99 -2.04
N LEU A 61 -7.67 7.97 -2.24
CA LEU A 61 -8.64 7.41 -1.30
C LEU A 61 -8.35 5.94 -1.01
N ARG A 62 -8.11 5.11 -2.03
CA ARG A 62 -7.75 3.70 -1.83
C ARG A 62 -6.53 3.51 -0.93
N LYS A 63 -5.50 4.36 -1.10
CA LYS A 63 -4.31 4.34 -0.23
C LYS A 63 -4.63 4.80 1.20
N LEU A 64 -5.44 5.85 1.35
CA LEU A 64 -5.83 6.39 2.65
C LEU A 64 -6.70 5.42 3.44
N TYR A 65 -7.70 4.80 2.83
CA TYR A 65 -8.54 3.78 3.50
C TYR A 65 -7.72 2.55 3.93
N LYS A 66 -6.77 2.10 3.09
CA LYS A 66 -5.84 1.04 3.49
C LYS A 66 -5.03 1.44 4.72
N LYS A 67 -4.57 2.70 4.76
CA LYS A 67 -3.82 3.24 5.90
C LYS A 67 -4.69 3.38 7.14
N GLU A 68 -5.92 3.85 7.00
CA GLU A 68 -6.91 3.98 8.08
C GLU A 68 -7.18 2.63 8.73
N ASN A 69 -7.44 1.60 7.93
CA ASN A 69 -7.60 0.23 8.42
C ASN A 69 -6.35 -0.25 9.19
N GLN A 70 -5.14 0.02 8.67
CA GLN A 70 -3.90 -0.32 9.38
C GLN A 70 -3.74 0.46 10.70
N CYS A 71 -4.18 1.71 10.76
CA CYS A 71 -4.21 2.50 12.00
C CYS A 71 -5.18 1.89 13.02
N HIS A 72 -6.39 1.50 12.60
CA HIS A 72 -7.39 0.85 13.45
C HIS A 72 -6.91 -0.50 13.98
N LYS A 73 -6.26 -1.33 13.14
CA LYS A 73 -5.64 -2.60 13.55
C LYS A 73 -4.60 -2.41 14.67
N LYS A 74 -3.92 -1.26 14.69
CA LYS A 74 -2.96 -0.88 15.73
C LYS A 74 -3.57 -0.07 16.88
N ARG A 75 -4.89 0.09 16.92
CA ARG A 75 -5.64 0.90 17.91
C ARG A 75 -5.17 2.36 17.97
N PHE A 76 -4.63 2.90 16.88
CA PHE A 76 -4.25 4.31 16.80
C PHE A 76 -5.48 5.17 16.49
N LYS A 77 -5.61 6.29 17.20
CA LYS A 77 -6.68 7.26 16.94
C LYS A 77 -6.50 7.88 15.55
N THR A 78 -7.56 7.86 14.78
CA THR A 78 -7.74 8.63 13.53
C THR A 78 -8.75 9.73 13.83
N LYS A 79 -8.54 10.94 13.29
CA LYS A 79 -9.25 12.17 13.70
C LYS A 79 -9.95 12.81 12.51
#